data_AF-A0A0P1B6V2-F1
#
_entry.id   AF-A0A0P1B6V2-F1
#
_cell.length_a   1.000
_cell.length_b   1.000
_cell.length_c   1.000
_cell.angle_alpha   90.00
_cell.angle_beta   90.00
_cell.angle_gamma   90.00
#
_symmetry.space_group_name_H-M   'P 1'
#
loop_
_entity.id
_entity.type
_entity.pdbx_description
1 polymer ?
#
loop_
_entity_poly.entity_id
_entity_poly.type
_entity_poly.pdbx_seq_one_letter_code
_entity_poly.pdbx_strand_id
1 'polypeptide(L)'
;MFGKPTKLPRFQQLCGEIGSYRFSGQTYEAQKKYPLGLRHAVQHMQRMVEVPTTQHTRLTGGLVNWYENGKHYIGPHADDERDMIVGAPIVALSLGASRRFVFTKKISKNAHQNDKAVARLELQVGDGDLMIMGGSTQTTHKHAVPKMARCCEPRISVTLRCFN
;
A
#
# COMPACT_ATOMS: atom_id res chain seq x y z
N MET A 1 -6.03 -17.63 -5.36
CA MET A 1 -4.83 -18.13 -4.64
C MET A 1 -4.54 -19.55 -5.11
N PHE A 2 -3.29 -19.90 -5.45
CA PHE A 2 -2.92 -21.23 -5.98
C PHE A 2 -3.77 -21.70 -7.17
N GLY A 3 -3.91 -20.85 -8.20
CA GLY A 3 -4.66 -21.18 -9.42
C GLY A 3 -6.19 -21.11 -9.32
N LYS A 4 -6.76 -20.91 -8.12
CA LYS A 4 -8.22 -20.78 -7.92
C LYS A 4 -8.65 -19.32 -7.75
N PRO A 5 -9.79 -18.88 -8.33
CA PRO A 5 -10.41 -17.61 -7.99
C PRO A 5 -10.68 -17.54 -6.48
N THR A 6 -10.33 -16.43 -5.84
CA THR A 6 -10.56 -16.25 -4.41
C THR A 6 -10.99 -14.82 -4.17
N LYS A 7 -12.03 -14.60 -3.38
CA LYS A 7 -12.43 -13.26 -2.98
C LYS A 7 -11.28 -12.61 -2.22
N LEU A 8 -10.99 -11.34 -2.54
CA LEU A 8 -10.04 -10.56 -1.76
C LEU A 8 -10.58 -10.45 -0.32
N PRO A 9 -9.75 -10.64 0.71
CA PRO A 9 -10.18 -10.54 2.11
C PRO A 9 -10.32 -9.07 2.57
N ARG A 10 -10.71 -8.19 1.66
CA ARG A 10 -10.99 -6.76 1.81
C ARG A 10 -11.65 -6.25 0.52
N PHE A 11 -12.33 -5.11 0.58
CA PHE A 11 -12.75 -4.40 -0.61
C PHE A 11 -11.61 -3.54 -1.14
N GLN A 12 -11.51 -3.41 -2.45
CA GLN A 12 -10.47 -2.62 -3.10
C GLN A 12 -11.01 -1.94 -4.36
N GLN A 13 -10.60 -0.71 -4.59
CA GLN A 13 -10.84 0.03 -5.83
C GLN A 13 -9.52 0.65 -6.32
N LEU A 14 -9.24 0.48 -7.61
CA LEU A 14 -8.18 1.20 -8.30
C LEU A 14 -8.70 2.57 -8.73
N CYS A 15 -7.95 3.62 -8.43
CA CYS A 15 -8.31 5.01 -8.72
C CYS A 15 -7.11 5.78 -9.29
N GLY A 16 -7.40 6.77 -10.13
CA GLY A 16 -6.42 7.75 -10.62
C GLY A 16 -6.33 7.77 -12.15
N GLU A 17 -5.29 8.43 -12.65
CA GLU A 17 -5.01 8.66 -14.07
C GLU A 17 -4.33 7.46 -14.75
N ILE A 18 -4.33 6.31 -14.10
CA ILE A 18 -3.83 5.05 -14.66
C ILE A 18 -4.95 4.37 -15.43
N GLY A 19 -4.70 3.89 -16.65
CA GLY A 19 -5.72 3.15 -17.41
C GLY A 19 -6.12 1.87 -16.66
N SER A 20 -5.18 0.94 -16.54
CA SER A 20 -5.38 -0.34 -15.85
C SER A 20 -4.13 -0.74 -15.05
N TYR A 21 -4.31 -1.53 -13.98
CA TYR A 21 -3.23 -2.04 -13.14
C TYR A 21 -3.35 -3.55 -12.95
N ARG A 22 -2.21 -4.25 -13.03
CA ARG A 22 -2.16 -5.72 -12.84
C ARG A 22 -1.70 -6.07 -11.44
N PHE A 23 -2.58 -6.70 -10.64
CA PHE A 23 -2.26 -7.20 -9.30
C PHE A 23 -2.67 -8.65 -9.13
N SER A 24 -1.78 -9.48 -8.58
CA SER A 24 -2.05 -10.91 -8.30
C SER A 24 -2.60 -11.70 -9.51
N GLY A 25 -2.17 -11.32 -10.73
CA GLY A 25 -2.59 -11.98 -11.98
C GLY A 25 -3.95 -11.53 -12.54
N GLN A 26 -4.59 -10.52 -11.95
CA GLN A 26 -5.82 -9.90 -12.46
C GLN A 26 -5.53 -8.46 -12.91
N THR A 27 -6.17 -8.05 -14.00
CA THR A 27 -6.18 -6.66 -14.49
C THR A 27 -7.40 -5.94 -13.92
N TYR A 28 -7.18 -4.78 -13.32
CA TYR A 28 -8.23 -3.92 -12.80
C TYR A 28 -8.24 -2.61 -13.58
N GLU A 29 -9.40 -2.23 -14.11
CA GLU A 29 -9.61 -0.91 -14.73
C GLU A 29 -9.76 0.14 -13.63
N ALA A 30 -9.07 1.27 -13.79
CA ALA A 30 -9.14 2.32 -12.78
C ALA A 30 -10.42 3.15 -12.93
N GLN A 31 -11.00 3.52 -11.80
CA GLN A 31 -11.85 4.69 -11.80
C GLN A 31 -10.98 5.92 -12.03
N LYS A 32 -11.22 6.59 -13.16
CA LYS A 32 -10.41 7.74 -13.64
C LYS A 32 -10.26 8.87 -12.61
N LYS A 33 -11.12 8.93 -11.59
CA LYS A 33 -11.10 9.95 -10.54
C LYS A 33 -11.21 9.29 -9.17
N TYR A 34 -10.48 9.85 -8.21
CA TYR A 34 -10.69 9.55 -6.80
C TYR A 34 -12.09 10.03 -6.36
N PRO A 35 -12.72 9.38 -5.37
CA PRO A 35 -13.92 9.90 -4.73
C PRO A 35 -13.74 11.36 -4.30
N LEU A 36 -14.75 12.21 -4.54
CA LEU A 36 -14.67 13.66 -4.29
C LEU A 36 -14.22 13.99 -2.85
N GLY A 37 -14.66 13.21 -1.87
CA GLY A 37 -14.26 13.37 -0.46
C GLY A 37 -12.76 13.17 -0.20
N LEU A 38 -12.05 12.45 -1.08
CA LEU A 38 -10.60 12.23 -0.95
C LEU A 38 -9.76 13.27 -1.69
N ARG A 39 -10.37 14.17 -2.47
CA ARG A 39 -9.64 15.13 -3.34
C ARG A 39 -8.62 15.95 -2.57
N HIS A 40 -9.01 16.50 -1.42
CA HIS A 40 -8.12 17.33 -0.61
C HIS A 40 -6.97 16.50 -0.02
N ALA A 41 -7.26 15.30 0.49
CA ALA A 41 -6.23 14.39 1.01
C ALA A 41 -5.21 14.02 -0.08
N VAL A 42 -5.67 13.68 -1.29
CA VAL A 42 -4.80 13.37 -2.43
C VAL A 42 -3.90 14.55 -2.80
N GLN A 43 -4.45 15.77 -2.82
CA GLN A 43 -3.66 16.99 -3.10
C GLN A 43 -2.63 17.28 -2.01
N HIS A 44 -2.94 17.04 -0.74
CA HIS A 44 -1.98 17.15 0.36
C HIS A 44 -0.89 16.08 0.26
N MET A 45 -1.26 14.83 -0.02
CA MET A 45 -0.32 13.73 -0.27
C MET A 45 0.64 14.05 -1.40
N GLN A 46 0.15 14.61 -2.51
CA GLN A 46 0.98 15.05 -3.63
C GLN A 46 2.01 16.09 -3.17
N ARG A 47 1.56 17.16 -2.51
CA ARG A 47 2.44 18.26 -2.07
C ARG A 47 3.54 17.84 -1.10
N MET A 48 3.33 16.79 -0.31
CA MET A 48 4.35 16.30 0.63
C MET A 48 5.54 15.62 -0.05
N VAL A 49 5.36 15.08 -1.26
CA VAL A 49 6.41 14.33 -1.97
C VAL A 49 6.83 14.99 -3.27
N GLU A 50 6.07 15.99 -3.74
CA GLU A 50 6.33 16.68 -4.99
C GLU A 50 7.70 17.36 -4.99
N VAL A 51 8.51 17.03 -5.99
CA VAL A 51 9.76 17.72 -6.29
C VAL A 51 9.49 18.46 -7.61
N PRO A 52 9.22 19.77 -7.59
CA PRO A 52 8.68 20.49 -8.76
C PRO A 52 9.56 20.42 -10.01
N THR A 53 10.86 20.14 -9.84
CA THR A 53 11.83 20.00 -10.93
C THR A 53 11.80 18.64 -11.62
N THR A 54 11.12 17.63 -11.06
CA THR A 54 11.05 16.27 -11.60
C THR A 54 9.64 15.69 -11.50
N GLN A 55 9.11 15.08 -12.56
CA GLN A 55 7.83 14.35 -12.48
C GLN A 55 7.93 13.01 -11.73
N HIS A 56 9.12 12.68 -11.21
CA HIS A 56 9.43 11.40 -10.55
C HIS A 56 8.58 11.13 -9.31
N THR A 57 8.05 12.17 -8.66
CA THR A 57 7.23 12.04 -7.44
C THR A 57 5.76 12.41 -7.66
N ARG A 58 5.28 12.41 -8.91
CA ARG A 58 3.87 12.65 -9.21
C ARG A 58 3.04 11.40 -8.90
N LEU A 59 2.10 11.53 -7.97
CA LEU A 59 1.14 10.50 -7.58
C LEU A 59 0.01 10.42 -8.61
N THR A 60 0.15 9.52 -9.57
CA THR A 60 -0.77 9.40 -10.73
C THR A 60 -1.88 8.38 -10.52
N GLY A 61 -1.69 7.44 -9.59
CA GLY A 61 -2.64 6.34 -9.40
C GLY A 61 -2.52 5.70 -8.03
N GLY A 62 -3.51 4.89 -7.65
CA GLY A 62 -3.48 4.24 -6.35
C GLY A 62 -4.63 3.28 -6.08
N LEU A 63 -4.56 2.65 -4.91
CA LEU A 63 -5.57 1.73 -4.42
C LEU A 63 -6.24 2.32 -3.19
N VAL A 64 -7.57 2.31 -3.19
CA VAL A 64 -8.39 2.51 -1.99
C VAL A 64 -8.77 1.13 -1.46
N ASN A 65 -8.38 0.82 -0.23
CA ASN A 65 -8.70 -0.45 0.42
C ASN A 65 -9.64 -0.20 1.59
N TRP A 66 -10.72 -0.97 1.69
CA TRP A 66 -11.65 -0.93 2.81
C TRP A 66 -11.64 -2.26 3.57
N TYR A 67 -11.20 -2.16 4.82
CA TYR A 67 -11.21 -3.23 5.81
C TYR A 67 -12.45 -3.00 6.69
N GLU A 68 -13.46 -3.84 6.56
CA GLU A 68 -14.71 -3.70 7.31
C GLU A 68 -14.50 -3.90 8.81
N ASN A 69 -13.55 -4.79 9.16
CA ASN A 69 -13.17 -5.09 10.53
C ASN A 69 -11.78 -5.77 10.56
N GLY A 70 -11.38 -6.24 11.73
CA GLY A 70 -10.12 -6.94 11.96
C GLY A 70 -9.98 -8.33 11.34
N LYS A 71 -11.04 -8.92 10.77
CA LYS A 71 -10.95 -10.16 9.98
C LYS A 71 -10.44 -9.90 8.57
N HIS A 72 -10.64 -8.69 8.04
CA HIS A 72 -10.08 -8.26 6.76
C HIS A 72 -8.58 -8.00 6.91
N TYR A 73 -7.79 -8.41 5.91
CA TYR A 73 -6.33 -8.38 5.99
C TYR A 73 -5.67 -8.28 4.61
N ILE A 74 -4.36 -8.04 4.61
CA ILE A 74 -3.49 -8.29 3.48
C ILE A 74 -2.22 -8.96 4.00
N GLY A 75 -1.88 -10.12 3.45
CA GLY A 75 -0.70 -10.88 3.85
C GLY A 75 0.61 -10.21 3.45
N PRO A 76 1.76 -10.74 3.90
CA PRO A 76 3.07 -10.19 3.54
C PRO A 76 3.28 -10.12 2.02
N HIS A 77 3.48 -8.91 1.51
CA HIS A 77 3.73 -8.63 0.09
C HIS A 77 4.67 -7.44 -0.07
N ALA A 78 5.20 -7.24 -1.26
CA ALA A 78 5.78 -5.97 -1.67
C ALA A 78 4.98 -5.48 -2.87
N ASP A 79 4.90 -4.17 -3.06
CA ASP A 79 4.20 -3.61 -4.21
C ASP A 79 4.94 -3.98 -5.51
N ASP A 80 4.19 -4.24 -6.57
CA ASP A 80 4.75 -4.56 -7.89
C ASP A 80 5.20 -3.26 -8.57
N GLU A 81 6.52 -3.09 -8.69
CA GLU A 81 7.14 -1.88 -9.24
C GLU A 81 7.21 -1.87 -10.77
N ARG A 82 6.76 -2.92 -11.48
CA ARG A 82 6.96 -3.03 -12.94
C ARG A 82 6.36 -1.87 -13.75
N ASP A 83 5.21 -1.37 -13.32
CA ASP A 83 4.53 -0.24 -13.96
C ASP A 83 4.77 1.08 -13.19
N MET A 84 5.56 1.04 -12.11
CA MET A 84 5.85 2.18 -11.26
C MET A 84 7.19 2.82 -11.61
N ILE A 85 7.32 4.10 -11.26
CA ILE A 85 8.61 4.78 -11.30
C ILE A 85 9.52 4.18 -10.20
N VAL A 86 10.68 3.64 -10.60
CA VAL A 86 11.61 2.97 -9.68
C VAL A 86 12.12 3.93 -8.61
N GLY A 87 12.01 3.52 -7.34
CA GLY A 87 12.47 4.30 -6.19
C GLY A 87 11.53 5.43 -5.75
N ALA A 88 10.47 5.70 -6.51
CA ALA A 88 9.48 6.71 -6.19
C ALA A 88 8.70 6.36 -4.92
N PRO A 89 8.24 7.37 -4.15
CA PRO A 89 7.52 7.13 -2.91
C PRO A 89 6.13 6.55 -3.15
N ILE A 90 5.73 5.66 -2.25
CA ILE A 90 4.35 5.23 -2.05
C ILE A 90 3.82 5.94 -0.82
N VAL A 91 2.70 6.64 -0.95
CA VAL A 91 2.10 7.44 0.14
C VAL A 91 0.79 6.80 0.55
N ALA A 92 0.67 6.42 1.82
CA ALA A 92 -0.49 5.72 2.36
C ALA A 92 -1.14 6.51 3.51
N LEU A 93 -2.38 6.95 3.32
CA LEU A 93 -3.22 7.55 4.35
C LEU A 93 -4.15 6.49 4.96
N SER A 94 -4.28 6.49 6.28
CA SER A 94 -5.18 5.64 7.04
C SER A 94 -6.32 6.47 7.63
N LEU A 95 -7.56 5.99 7.49
CA LEU A 95 -8.77 6.62 8.04
C LEU A 95 -9.60 5.58 8.79
N GLY A 96 -10.12 5.94 9.96
CA GLY A 96 -10.91 5.07 10.83
C GLY A 96 -10.06 4.20 11.76
N ALA A 97 -10.44 2.93 11.91
CA ALA A 97 -9.90 2.04 12.94
C ALA A 97 -8.38 1.88 12.86
N SER A 98 -7.73 1.95 14.02
CA SER A 98 -6.28 1.72 14.11
C SER A 98 -5.92 0.27 13.81
N ARG A 99 -4.92 0.07 12.95
CA ARG A 99 -4.46 -1.26 12.53
C ARG A 99 -2.95 -1.39 12.61
N ARG A 100 -2.51 -2.61 12.87
CA ARG A 100 -1.10 -2.96 12.78
C ARG A 100 -0.63 -2.98 11.33
N PHE A 101 0.54 -2.43 11.11
CA PHE A 101 1.28 -2.50 9.86
C PHE A 101 2.63 -3.14 10.14
N VAL A 102 2.89 -4.29 9.53
CA VAL A 102 4.06 -5.12 9.82
C VAL A 102 4.98 -5.11 8.62
N PHE A 103 6.22 -4.65 8.80
CA PHE A 103 7.31 -4.81 7.84
C PHE A 103 8.16 -6.01 8.21
N THR A 104 8.58 -6.80 7.23
CA THR A 104 9.48 -7.93 7.40
C THR A 104 10.56 -7.89 6.32
N LYS A 105 11.83 -7.90 6.74
CA LYS A 105 12.97 -7.90 5.81
C LYS A 105 12.92 -9.14 4.92
N LYS A 106 13.18 -8.98 3.62
CA LYS A 106 13.33 -10.10 2.69
C LYS A 106 14.68 -10.76 2.96
N ILE A 107 14.65 -11.96 3.52
CA ILE A 107 15.86 -12.73 3.80
C ILE A 107 16.19 -13.57 2.56
N SER A 108 17.42 -13.45 2.05
CA SER A 108 17.92 -14.32 0.98
C SER A 108 18.09 -15.75 1.50
N LYS A 109 17.91 -16.75 0.64
CA LYS A 109 18.14 -18.17 0.99
C LYS A 109 19.57 -18.43 1.50
N ASN A 110 20.52 -17.53 1.20
CA ASN A 110 21.93 -17.64 1.58
C ASN A 110 22.32 -16.76 2.79
N ALA A 111 21.38 -16.13 3.50
CA ALA A 111 21.71 -15.22 4.60
C ALA A 111 22.20 -15.98 5.85
N HIS A 112 23.29 -15.47 6.46
CA HIS A 112 23.88 -16.05 7.67
C HIS A 112 22.95 -15.91 8.89
N GLN A 113 23.16 -16.74 9.91
CA GLN A 113 22.28 -16.81 11.09
C GLN A 113 22.20 -15.48 11.86
N ASN A 114 23.25 -14.65 11.81
CA ASN A 114 23.31 -13.31 12.40
C ASN A 114 22.54 -12.23 11.61
N ASP A 115 22.24 -12.43 10.32
CA ASP A 115 21.41 -11.49 9.52
C ASP A 115 19.92 -11.56 9.89
N LYS A 116 19.52 -12.54 10.69
CA LYS A 116 18.13 -12.76 11.13
C LYS A 116 17.74 -11.88 12.33
N ALA A 117 18.69 -11.18 12.94
CA ALA A 117 18.55 -10.68 14.31
C ALA A 117 17.64 -9.44 14.49
N VAL A 118 17.28 -8.67 13.45
CA VAL A 118 16.11 -7.76 13.53
C VAL A 118 15.38 -7.75 12.18
N ALA A 119 14.51 -8.74 11.99
CA ALA A 119 13.84 -8.99 10.72
C ALA A 119 12.43 -8.37 10.62
N ARG A 120 11.94 -7.66 11.64
CA ARG A 120 10.54 -7.22 11.71
C ARG A 120 10.36 -5.88 12.43
N LEU A 121 9.58 -4.99 11.83
CA LEU A 121 9.08 -3.75 12.42
C LEU A 121 7.55 -3.80 12.43
N GLU A 122 6.93 -3.39 13.55
CA GLU A 122 5.47 -3.32 13.69
C GLU A 122 5.10 -1.90 14.10
N LEU A 123 4.22 -1.28 13.31
CA LEU A 123 3.70 0.06 13.53
C LEU A 123 2.20 -0.03 13.80
N GLN A 124 1.71 0.75 14.76
CA GLN A 124 0.29 0.98 14.94
C GLN A 124 -0.09 2.21 14.12
N VAL A 125 -0.97 2.05 13.12
CA VAL A 125 -1.39 3.13 12.21
C VAL A 125 -2.85 3.44 12.50
N GLY A 126 -3.11 4.62 13.07
CA GLY A 126 -4.40 5.15 13.48
C GLY A 126 -5.16 5.90 12.39
N ASP A 127 -6.17 6.65 12.84
CA ASP A 127 -6.94 7.57 12.02
C ASP A 127 -6.11 8.82 11.70
N GLY A 128 -6.10 9.24 10.44
CA GLY A 128 -5.33 10.39 9.97
C GLY A 128 -3.83 10.14 9.77
N ASP A 129 -3.30 9.01 10.25
CA ASP A 129 -1.89 8.67 10.08
C ASP A 129 -1.52 8.48 8.61
N LEU A 130 -0.37 9.05 8.25
CA LEU A 130 0.20 8.99 6.91
C LEU A 130 1.59 8.36 6.94
N MET A 131 1.80 7.40 6.04
CA MET A 131 3.04 6.66 5.92
C MET A 131 3.59 6.79 4.51
N ILE A 132 4.89 7.09 4.41
CA ILE A 132 5.62 7.15 3.14
C ILE A 132 6.60 5.99 3.09
N MET A 133 6.47 5.15 2.07
CA MET A 133 7.40 4.06 1.76
C MET A 133 8.14 4.41 0.47
N GLY A 134 9.39 4.84 0.57
CA GLY A 134 10.23 5.20 -0.59
C GLY A 134 11.53 4.40 -0.68
N GLY A 135 12.35 4.76 -1.66
CA GLY A 135 13.69 4.19 -1.84
C GLY A 135 13.66 2.68 -2.01
N SER A 136 14.41 1.96 -1.18
CA SER A 136 14.55 0.49 -1.29
C SER A 136 13.48 -0.30 -0.53
N THR A 137 12.41 0.33 -0.04
CA THR A 137 11.45 -0.35 0.85
C THR A 137 10.81 -1.56 0.17
N GLN A 138 10.32 -1.42 -1.06
CA GLN A 138 9.65 -2.51 -1.78
C GLN A 138 10.62 -3.60 -2.22
N THR A 139 11.89 -3.29 -2.44
CA THR A 139 12.91 -4.27 -2.81
C THR A 139 13.41 -5.05 -1.59
N THR A 140 13.58 -4.40 -0.44
CA THR A 140 14.20 -4.97 0.76
C THR A 140 13.21 -5.54 1.79
N HIS A 141 11.95 -5.09 1.80
CA HIS A 141 10.95 -5.49 2.78
C HIS A 141 9.67 -5.97 2.13
N LYS A 142 8.96 -6.85 2.84
CA LYS A 142 7.53 -7.10 2.65
C LYS A 142 6.76 -6.38 3.74
N HIS A 143 5.53 -5.99 3.46
CA HIS A 143 4.62 -5.41 4.42
C HIS A 143 3.25 -6.12 4.45
N ALA A 144 2.54 -5.98 5.57
CA ALA A 144 1.26 -6.63 5.81
C ALA A 144 0.36 -5.82 6.73
N VAL A 145 -0.96 -5.97 6.56
CA VAL A 145 -1.96 -5.60 7.56
C VAL A 145 -2.57 -6.90 8.08
N PRO A 146 -2.07 -7.46 9.21
CA PRO A 146 -2.52 -8.74 9.72
C PRO A 146 -3.96 -8.66 10.27
N LYS A 147 -4.56 -9.83 10.48
CA LYS A 147 -5.82 -9.94 11.21
C LYS A 147 -5.65 -9.40 12.65
N MET A 148 -6.71 -8.77 13.15
CA MET A 148 -6.81 -8.25 14.52
C MET A 148 -8.18 -8.61 15.07
N ALA A 149 -8.32 -9.78 15.69
CA ALA A 149 -9.62 -10.36 16.06
C ALA A 149 -10.53 -9.44 16.90
N ARG A 150 -9.94 -8.50 17.66
CA ARG A 150 -10.65 -7.55 18.53
C ARG A 150 -11.02 -6.21 17.86
N CYS A 151 -10.60 -5.97 16.63
CA CYS A 151 -10.96 -4.75 15.89
C CYS A 151 -12.31 -4.98 15.18
N CYS A 152 -13.32 -4.22 15.57
CA CYS A 152 -14.69 -4.34 15.07
C CYS A 152 -15.07 -3.20 14.12
N GLU A 153 -14.27 -2.13 14.11
CA GLU A 153 -14.50 -0.89 13.40
C GLU A 153 -13.83 -0.91 12.01
N PRO A 154 -14.40 -0.19 11.03
CA PRO A 154 -13.86 -0.13 9.69
C PRO A 154 -12.62 0.76 9.57
N ARG A 155 -11.74 0.41 8.63
CA ARG A 155 -10.58 1.22 8.20
C ARG A 155 -10.55 1.38 6.69
N ILE A 156 -10.33 2.60 6.22
CA ILE A 156 -10.01 2.91 4.82
C ILE A 156 -8.51 3.23 4.71
N SER A 157 -7.86 2.67 3.70
CA SER A 157 -6.47 2.97 3.35
C SER A 157 -6.43 3.54 1.94
N VAL A 158 -5.89 4.74 1.77
CA VAL A 158 -5.68 5.38 0.47
C VAL A 158 -4.19 5.33 0.16
N THR A 159 -3.78 4.50 -0.80
CA THR A 159 -2.37 4.27 -1.12
C THR A 159 -2.07 4.73 -2.54
N LEU A 160 -1.34 5.83 -2.66
CA LEU A 160 -0.99 6.49 -3.91
C LEU A 160 0.45 6.18 -4.32
N ARG A 161 0.69 6.12 -5.62
CA ARG A 161 1.93 5.69 -6.26
C ARG A 161 2.22 6.55 -7.48
N CYS A 162 3.49 6.55 -7.90
CA CYS A 162 3.95 7.18 -9.13
C CYS A 162 4.06 6.10 -10.22
N PHE A 163 3.20 6.16 -11.24
CA PHE A 163 3.22 5.27 -12.41
C PHE A 163 3.85 5.97 -13.62
N ASN A 164 4.43 5.17 -14.53
CA ASN A 164 4.93 5.63 -15.84
C ASN A 164 3.78 6.01 -16.79
#